data_AF-A0A256WBI5-F1
#
_entry.id   AF-A0A256WBI5-F1
#
_cell.length_a   1.000
_cell.length_b   1.000
_cell.length_c   1.000
_cell.angle_alpha   90.00
_cell.angle_beta   90.00
_cell.angle_gamma   90.00
#
_symmetry.space_group_name_H-M   'P 1'
#
loop_
_entity.id
_entity.type
_entity.pdbx_description
1 polymer ?
#
loop_
_entity_poly.entity_id
_entity_poly.type
_entity_poly.pdbx_seq_one_letter_code
_entity_poly.pdbx_strand_id
1 'polypeptide(L)'
;MKKVTLTLVMVIAGIVSVFAQVPQAFKYQAVIYDENGGPLSNQLVNFRFSIGISEEYIMYQETYADTTNEYGHISVNVGFGTPTLGIAFSSISWSFPYQKKLYVQIDKTGGDDFEMLGSSLLLSVPYAQFANDAKVNKIADADSDTRITVEENYDEDTIRFFVDGDEVMKHDGKTLHFSEANNNIFIGKDAGMVNINGEYNTVLGGDALSSNTAGDYNIAIGGKALSSNTAGNGNMAIGYKALYKNTNGFGNTAIGPQAGYLNTSGDNNIFIGKMAGYHETGDKKLYIENSSATPDSALIYGEFDNDLLVFNAKVGIGTKVPGSNNLNVYRGSGDVGAGKSSIYGYRSGIYNYSDTSAGGSSWSKYGIDAAIKGYSYWGNRFTAGVAGYSYLDYQLSAAVVGSDNSGYIKGQASNGLIWAVAIGIEQETIFIT
;
A
#
# COMPACT_ATOMS: atom_id res chain seq x y z
N MET A 1 -44.56 -31.35 11.71
CA MET A 1 -43.80 -30.67 12.79
C MET A 1 -43.20 -31.63 13.81
N LYS A 2 -43.97 -32.56 14.41
CA LYS A 2 -43.47 -33.48 15.47
C LYS A 2 -42.24 -34.35 15.09
N LYS A 3 -42.10 -34.77 13.83
CA LYS A 3 -40.95 -35.60 13.37
C LYS A 3 -39.65 -34.80 13.29
N VAL A 4 -39.70 -33.53 12.90
CA VAL A 4 -38.51 -32.66 12.76
C VAL A 4 -37.96 -32.28 14.13
N THR A 5 -38.83 -32.03 15.11
CA THR A 5 -38.43 -31.73 16.49
C THR A 5 -37.76 -32.92 17.17
N LEU A 6 -38.23 -34.15 16.92
CA LEU A 6 -37.64 -35.37 17.48
C LEU A 6 -36.24 -35.66 16.89
N THR A 7 -36.06 -35.41 15.59
CA THR A 7 -34.74 -35.53 14.94
C THR A 7 -33.78 -34.46 15.45
N LEU A 8 -34.23 -33.22 15.65
CA LEU A 8 -33.39 -32.15 16.19
C LEU A 8 -32.95 -32.43 17.64
N VAL A 9 -33.84 -32.97 18.47
CA VAL A 9 -33.52 -33.37 19.86
C VAL A 9 -32.55 -34.54 19.90
N MET A 10 -32.68 -35.54 19.01
CA MET A 10 -31.70 -36.64 18.91
C MET A 10 -30.35 -36.19 18.37
N VAL A 11 -30.31 -35.22 17.45
CA VAL A 11 -29.06 -34.63 16.94
C VAL A 11 -28.38 -33.80 18.04
N ILE A 12 -29.14 -33.00 18.80
CA ILE A 12 -28.59 -32.23 19.93
C ILE A 12 -28.12 -33.16 21.07
N ALA A 13 -28.85 -34.23 21.38
CA ALA A 13 -28.42 -35.22 22.36
C ALA A 13 -27.18 -36.02 21.92
N GLY A 14 -27.03 -36.27 20.62
CA GLY A 14 -25.86 -36.94 20.04
C GLY A 14 -24.59 -36.08 19.99
N ILE A 15 -24.73 -34.75 19.95
CA ILE A 15 -23.60 -33.81 19.92
C ILE A 15 -23.01 -33.56 21.32
N VAL A 16 -23.73 -33.87 22.41
CA VAL A 16 -23.31 -33.54 23.78
C VAL A 16 -22.45 -34.63 24.46
N SER A 17 -22.18 -35.77 23.83
CA SER A 17 -21.58 -36.93 24.54
C SER A 17 -20.30 -37.53 23.95
N VAL A 18 -19.52 -36.79 23.15
CA VAL A 18 -18.19 -37.25 22.72
C VAL A 18 -17.10 -36.23 23.06
N PHE A 19 -16.93 -35.98 24.36
CA PHE A 19 -15.62 -35.58 24.84
C PHE A 19 -14.88 -36.87 25.18
N ALA A 20 -13.83 -37.20 24.42
CA ALA A 20 -12.85 -38.17 24.86
C ALA A 20 -12.11 -37.56 26.06
N GLN A 21 -12.70 -37.64 27.25
CA GLN A 21 -12.02 -37.26 28.47
C GLN A 21 -10.96 -38.32 28.75
N VAL A 22 -9.72 -37.88 28.94
CA VAL A 22 -8.65 -38.77 29.40
C VAL A 22 -9.13 -39.39 30.71
N PRO A 23 -9.18 -40.74 30.81
CA PRO A 23 -9.57 -41.39 32.05
C PRO A 23 -8.71 -40.84 33.20
N GLN A 24 -9.35 -40.28 34.22
CA GLN A 24 -8.68 -39.68 35.39
C GLN A 24 -8.24 -40.78 36.37
N ALA A 25 -7.58 -41.80 35.84
CA ALA A 25 -7.07 -42.93 36.60
C ALA A 25 -5.97 -43.67 35.82
N PHE A 26 -5.12 -44.39 36.54
CA PHE A 26 -4.18 -45.36 35.95
C PHE A 26 -4.33 -46.74 36.60
N LYS A 27 -3.96 -47.79 35.86
CA LYS A 27 -4.06 -49.17 36.34
C LYS A 27 -2.93 -49.51 37.31
N TYR A 28 -3.27 -50.22 38.39
CA TYR A 28 -2.32 -50.86 39.30
C TYR A 28 -2.70 -52.33 39.51
N GLN A 29 -1.72 -53.22 39.52
CA GLN A 29 -1.92 -54.66 39.71
C GLN A 29 -0.94 -55.17 40.76
N ALA A 30 -1.41 -56.07 41.62
CA ALA A 30 -0.60 -56.69 42.65
C ALA A 30 -1.04 -58.12 42.90
N VAL A 31 -0.12 -58.92 43.44
CA VAL A 31 -0.38 -60.24 44.03
C VAL A 31 -0.09 -60.13 45.51
N ILE A 32 -1.08 -60.47 46.34
CA ILE A 32 -1.00 -60.37 47.79
C ILE A 32 -0.75 -61.75 48.36
N TYR A 33 0.23 -61.81 49.26
CA TYR A 33 0.61 -63.03 49.97
C TYR A 33 0.15 -62.95 51.43
N ASP A 34 -0.18 -64.11 51.99
CA ASP A 34 -0.42 -64.32 53.42
C ASP A 34 0.90 -64.31 54.23
N GLU A 35 0.80 -64.41 55.55
CA GLU A 35 1.95 -64.42 56.46
C GLU A 35 2.85 -65.67 56.29
N ASN A 36 2.35 -66.72 55.64
CA ASN A 36 3.08 -67.96 55.38
C ASN A 36 3.71 -67.98 53.97
N GLY A 37 3.56 -66.90 53.19
CA GLY A 37 4.06 -66.78 51.82
C GLY A 37 3.19 -67.46 50.75
N GLY A 38 2.00 -67.93 51.09
CA GLY A 38 0.97 -68.39 50.15
C GLY A 38 0.14 -67.22 49.59
N PRO A 39 -0.60 -67.37 48.49
CA PRO A 39 -1.48 -66.31 47.99
C PRO A 39 -2.64 -66.06 48.98
N LEU A 40 -2.93 -64.79 49.24
CA LEU A 40 -4.10 -64.38 50.02
C LEU A 40 -5.34 -64.48 49.14
N SER A 41 -5.91 -65.68 49.01
CA SER A 41 -6.94 -65.97 48.00
C SER A 41 -8.36 -65.64 48.46
N ASN A 42 -9.18 -65.05 47.57
CA ASN A 42 -10.60 -64.78 47.80
C ASN A 42 -10.91 -63.96 49.07
N GLN A 43 -9.96 -63.13 49.52
CA GLN A 43 -10.08 -62.32 50.71
C GLN A 43 -10.34 -60.84 50.35
N LEU A 44 -11.17 -60.19 51.15
CA LEU A 44 -11.36 -58.74 51.07
C LEU A 44 -10.09 -58.05 51.58
N VAL A 45 -9.54 -57.17 50.77
CA VAL A 45 -8.39 -56.33 51.14
C VAL A 45 -8.75 -54.88 50.88
N ASN A 46 -8.17 -53.97 51.65
CA ASN A 46 -8.35 -52.54 51.46
C ASN A 46 -7.01 -51.90 51.14
N PHE A 47 -6.89 -51.28 49.97
CA PHE A 47 -5.71 -50.52 49.60
C PHE A 47 -5.87 -49.06 49.95
N ARG A 48 -4.76 -48.42 50.30
CA ARG A 48 -4.62 -46.97 50.32
C ARG A 48 -3.53 -46.58 49.33
N PHE A 49 -3.89 -45.73 48.38
CA PHE A 49 -2.97 -45.16 47.40
C PHE A 49 -2.76 -43.69 47.72
N SER A 50 -1.50 -43.28 47.82
CA SER A 50 -1.14 -41.89 48.09
C SER A 50 -0.16 -41.39 47.04
N ILE A 51 -0.38 -40.19 46.51
CA ILE A 51 0.51 -39.53 45.56
C ILE A 51 1.10 -38.29 46.24
N GLY A 52 2.43 -38.23 46.34
CA GLY A 52 3.12 -37.17 47.05
C GLY A 52 4.59 -37.03 46.66
N ILE A 53 5.26 -36.00 47.17
CA ILE A 53 6.71 -35.81 46.99
C ILE A 53 7.49 -36.58 48.07
N SER A 54 6.89 -36.71 49.27
CA SER A 54 7.35 -37.52 50.39
C SER A 54 6.14 -38.04 51.17
N GLU A 55 6.33 -38.96 52.13
CA GLU A 55 5.25 -39.43 53.01
C GLU A 55 4.63 -38.29 53.86
N GLU A 56 5.39 -37.24 54.14
CA GLU A 56 4.93 -36.05 54.87
C GLU A 56 4.15 -35.06 53.97
N TYR A 57 4.31 -35.18 52.65
CA TYR A 57 3.74 -34.25 51.66
C TYR A 57 2.92 -35.01 50.61
N ILE A 58 1.75 -35.47 51.04
CA ILE A 58 0.74 -36.13 50.20
C ILE A 58 -0.15 -35.08 49.52
N MET A 59 -0.26 -35.15 48.19
CA MET A 59 -1.16 -34.30 47.40
C MET A 59 -2.53 -34.93 47.21
N TYR A 60 -2.59 -36.26 47.09
CA TYR A 60 -3.81 -37.01 46.87
C TYR A 60 -3.74 -38.36 47.56
N GLN A 61 -4.84 -38.78 48.18
CA GLN A 61 -4.98 -40.10 48.78
C GLN A 61 -6.39 -40.64 48.56
N GLU A 62 -6.48 -41.93 48.30
CA GLU A 62 -7.74 -42.66 48.18
C GLU A 62 -7.64 -44.04 48.84
N THR A 63 -8.79 -44.61 49.16
CA THR A 63 -8.92 -46.02 49.56
C THR A 63 -9.72 -46.82 48.54
N TYR A 64 -9.40 -48.11 48.42
CA TYR A 64 -10.04 -49.02 47.48
C TYR A 64 -10.12 -50.42 48.09
N ALA A 65 -11.32 -50.87 48.44
CA ALA A 65 -11.57 -52.19 48.99
C ALA A 65 -12.20 -53.12 47.95
N ASP A 66 -11.59 -54.29 47.74
CA ASP A 66 -12.04 -55.28 46.77
C ASP A 66 -11.47 -56.67 47.12
N THR A 67 -12.02 -57.73 46.54
CA THR A 67 -11.60 -59.11 46.84
C THR A 67 -10.52 -59.60 45.88
N THR A 68 -9.43 -60.13 46.43
CA THR A 68 -8.40 -60.85 45.66
C THR A 68 -8.96 -62.10 44.99
N ASN A 69 -8.41 -62.54 43.86
CA ASN A 69 -8.81 -63.81 43.22
C ASN A 69 -8.12 -65.05 43.87
N GLU A 70 -8.31 -66.23 43.28
CA GLU A 70 -7.72 -67.50 43.77
C GLU A 70 -6.18 -67.52 43.81
N TYR A 71 -5.51 -66.61 43.10
CA TYR A 71 -4.05 -66.47 43.07
C TYR A 71 -3.56 -65.29 43.91
N GLY A 72 -4.43 -64.66 44.73
CA GLY A 72 -4.10 -63.45 45.48
C GLY A 72 -3.95 -62.20 44.60
N HIS A 73 -4.31 -62.27 43.31
CA HIS A 73 -4.15 -61.17 42.38
C HIS A 73 -5.34 -60.19 42.43
N ILE A 74 -5.03 -58.89 42.28
CA ILE A 74 -6.00 -57.79 42.25
C ILE A 74 -5.58 -56.72 41.23
N SER A 75 -6.57 -56.08 40.60
CA SER A 75 -6.37 -55.07 39.55
C SER A 75 -7.27 -53.87 39.82
N VAL A 76 -6.68 -52.73 40.16
CA VAL A 76 -7.41 -51.54 40.61
C VAL A 76 -7.10 -50.34 39.70
N ASN A 77 -8.02 -49.39 39.66
CA ASN A 77 -7.84 -48.13 38.93
C ASN A 77 -7.57 -47.02 39.95
N VAL A 78 -6.31 -46.62 40.09
CA VAL A 78 -5.92 -45.54 40.99
C VAL A 78 -6.44 -44.22 40.42
N GLY A 79 -7.27 -43.51 41.18
CA GLY A 79 -8.03 -42.32 40.77
C GLY A 79 -9.56 -42.51 40.81
N PHE A 80 -10.04 -43.76 40.92
CA PHE A 80 -11.46 -44.11 41.01
C PHE A 80 -11.87 -44.68 42.39
N GLY A 81 -10.96 -44.73 43.35
CA GLY A 81 -11.25 -45.09 44.73
C GLY A 81 -11.99 -43.98 45.47
N THR A 82 -12.18 -44.18 46.77
CA THR A 82 -12.81 -43.18 47.65
C THR A 82 -11.73 -42.21 48.14
N PRO A 83 -11.76 -40.91 47.75
CA PRO A 83 -10.76 -39.96 48.21
C PRO A 83 -10.83 -39.77 49.72
N THR A 84 -9.68 -39.77 50.39
CA THR A 84 -9.59 -39.64 51.86
C THR A 84 -8.74 -38.45 52.32
N LEU A 85 -7.81 -37.98 51.48
CA LEU A 85 -6.97 -36.81 51.78
C LEU A 85 -6.50 -36.11 50.50
N GLY A 86 -6.28 -34.80 50.57
CA GLY A 86 -5.65 -34.03 49.50
C GLY A 86 -6.64 -33.42 48.48
N ILE A 87 -6.10 -33.03 47.32
CA ILE A 87 -6.87 -32.45 46.20
C ILE A 87 -7.51 -33.54 45.34
N ALA A 88 -8.48 -33.19 44.50
CA ALA A 88 -9.04 -34.14 43.53
C ALA A 88 -7.95 -34.68 42.58
N PHE A 89 -8.05 -35.96 42.18
CA PHE A 89 -7.09 -36.59 41.26
C PHE A 89 -6.91 -35.78 39.96
N SER A 90 -8.02 -35.23 39.44
CA SER A 90 -8.04 -34.40 38.22
C SER A 90 -7.35 -33.04 38.36
N SER A 91 -7.13 -32.59 39.60
CA SER A 91 -6.46 -31.33 39.90
C SER A 91 -4.95 -31.52 40.17
N ILE A 92 -4.44 -32.76 40.15
CA ILE A 92 -3.02 -33.03 40.33
C ILE A 92 -2.26 -32.40 39.16
N SER A 93 -1.42 -31.41 39.46
CA SER A 93 -0.49 -30.86 38.49
C SER A 93 0.64 -31.87 38.25
N TRP A 94 0.62 -32.55 37.11
CA TRP A 94 1.64 -33.51 36.73
C TRP A 94 2.95 -32.87 36.26
N SER A 95 2.97 -31.55 36.02
CA SER A 95 4.14 -30.81 35.54
C SER A 95 5.18 -30.50 36.64
N PHE A 96 6.37 -30.10 36.18
CA PHE A 96 7.61 -29.72 36.90
C PHE A 96 7.34 -28.81 38.14
N PRO A 97 8.13 -28.84 39.24
CA PRO A 97 9.53 -29.29 39.37
C PRO A 97 9.81 -30.57 40.17
N TYR A 98 8.82 -31.16 40.84
CA TYR A 98 9.08 -32.28 41.77
C TYR A 98 8.62 -33.62 41.19
N GLN A 99 9.48 -34.64 41.32
CA GLN A 99 9.13 -36.03 41.03
C GLN A 99 8.09 -36.52 42.04
N LYS A 100 6.97 -37.04 41.55
CA LYS A 100 5.89 -37.59 42.39
C LYS A 100 6.11 -39.08 42.58
N LYS A 101 5.81 -39.56 43.79
CA LYS A 101 5.83 -40.98 44.14
C LYS A 101 4.43 -41.47 44.40
N LEU A 102 4.19 -42.74 44.05
CA LEU A 102 3.05 -43.51 44.49
C LEU A 102 3.46 -44.29 45.74
N TYR A 103 2.75 -44.11 46.83
CA TYR A 103 2.83 -44.91 48.04
C TYR A 103 1.65 -45.87 48.05
N VAL A 104 1.93 -47.14 48.29
CA VAL A 104 0.92 -48.20 48.32
C VAL A 104 0.91 -48.80 49.71
N GLN A 105 -0.25 -48.77 50.35
CA GLN A 105 -0.48 -49.40 51.64
C GLN A 105 -1.68 -50.35 51.54
N ILE A 106 -1.73 -51.36 52.39
CA ILE A 106 -2.80 -52.37 52.39
C ILE A 106 -3.24 -52.70 53.81
N ASP A 107 -4.51 -53.00 53.99
CA ASP A 107 -5.04 -53.79 55.10
C ASP A 107 -5.51 -55.13 54.53
N LYS A 108 -4.81 -56.21 54.91
CA LYS A 108 -5.10 -57.57 54.42
C LYS A 108 -6.43 -58.13 54.95
N THR A 109 -7.00 -57.54 56.00
CA THR A 109 -8.30 -57.94 56.57
C THR A 109 -9.47 -57.17 55.97
N GLY A 110 -9.20 -56.16 55.13
CA GLY A 110 -10.22 -55.31 54.53
C GLY A 110 -10.70 -54.17 55.44
N GLY A 111 -10.03 -53.94 56.57
CA GLY A 111 -10.30 -52.84 57.50
C GLY A 111 -9.57 -51.54 57.11
N ASP A 112 -9.20 -50.74 58.12
CA ASP A 112 -8.52 -49.45 57.97
C ASP A 112 -7.14 -49.41 58.65
N ASP A 113 -6.55 -50.56 58.99
CA ASP A 113 -5.20 -50.66 59.59
C ASP A 113 -4.16 -50.96 58.49
N PHE A 114 -3.63 -49.89 57.89
CA PHE A 114 -2.82 -49.97 56.67
C PHE A 114 -1.32 -50.16 56.94
N GLU A 115 -0.75 -51.23 56.42
CA GLU A 115 0.70 -51.47 56.35
C GLU A 115 1.30 -50.97 55.02
N MET A 116 2.52 -50.43 55.05
CA MET A 116 3.23 -49.96 53.84
C MET A 116 3.75 -51.15 53.01
N LEU A 117 3.29 -51.27 51.76
CA LEU A 117 3.82 -52.24 50.81
C LEU A 117 5.06 -51.72 50.07
N GLY A 118 5.09 -50.42 49.80
CA GLY A 118 6.24 -49.78 49.17
C GLY A 118 5.92 -48.45 48.52
N SER A 119 6.96 -47.82 47.97
CA SER A 119 6.85 -46.61 47.18
C SER A 119 7.55 -46.74 45.84
N SER A 120 7.01 -46.11 44.80
CA SER A 120 7.59 -46.07 43.46
C SER A 120 7.50 -44.67 42.85
N LEU A 121 8.46 -44.32 42.00
CA LEU A 121 8.41 -43.06 41.24
C LEU A 121 7.37 -43.18 40.11
N LEU A 122 6.51 -42.15 39.97
CA LEU A 122 5.61 -42.04 38.85
C LEU A 122 6.36 -41.47 37.64
N LEU A 123 6.75 -42.36 36.72
CA LEU A 123 7.40 -42.00 35.47
C LEU A 123 6.38 -41.67 34.38
N SER A 124 6.73 -40.74 33.49
CA SER A 124 5.91 -40.43 32.31
C SER A 124 5.83 -41.63 31.37
N VAL A 125 4.64 -41.90 30.82
CA VAL A 125 4.51 -42.83 29.69
C VAL A 125 5.21 -42.26 28.44
N PRO A 126 5.72 -43.10 27.52
CA PRO A 126 6.45 -42.64 26.34
C PRO A 126 5.71 -41.59 25.49
N TYR A 127 4.38 -41.69 25.36
CA TYR A 127 3.56 -40.70 24.64
C TYR A 127 3.50 -39.34 25.34
N ALA A 128 3.54 -39.30 26.68
CA ALA A 128 3.62 -38.05 27.44
C ALA A 128 5.01 -37.42 27.34
N GLN A 129 6.06 -38.25 27.18
CA GLN A 129 7.42 -37.77 26.95
C GLN A 129 7.57 -37.16 25.55
N PHE A 130 6.97 -37.76 24.52
CA PHE A 130 6.91 -37.18 23.17
C PHE A 130 6.15 -35.84 23.12
N ALA A 131 5.12 -35.67 23.96
CA ALA A 131 4.39 -34.41 24.08
C ALA A 131 5.21 -33.28 24.76
N ASN A 132 6.22 -33.61 25.58
CA ASN A 132 7.12 -32.60 26.16
C ASN A 132 8.03 -31.95 25.10
N ASP A 133 8.38 -32.69 24.05
CA ASP A 133 9.15 -32.18 22.90
C ASP A 133 8.27 -31.39 21.91
N ALA A 134 6.94 -31.48 22.05
CA ALA A 134 6.00 -30.72 21.23
C ALA A 134 5.79 -29.27 21.72
N LYS A 135 6.59 -28.78 22.68
CA LYS A 135 6.52 -27.38 23.10
C LYS A 135 6.76 -26.46 21.90
N VAL A 136 5.70 -25.72 21.64
CA VAL A 136 5.44 -24.82 20.54
C VAL A 136 6.45 -23.66 20.56
N ASN A 137 7.57 -23.81 19.85
CA ASN A 137 8.23 -22.73 19.12
C ASN A 137 9.40 -23.30 18.31
N LYS A 138 9.17 -23.53 17.01
CA LYS A 138 10.19 -24.02 16.06
C LYS A 138 11.24 -22.96 15.68
N ILE A 139 11.24 -21.81 16.34
CA ILE A 139 12.23 -20.76 16.17
C ILE A 139 13.17 -20.87 17.37
N ALA A 140 14.17 -21.73 17.21
CA ALA A 140 15.24 -21.88 18.17
C ALA A 140 16.30 -20.86 17.82
N ASP A 141 16.48 -19.88 18.70
CA ASP A 141 17.53 -18.89 18.62
C ASP A 141 18.46 -19.04 19.82
N ALA A 142 19.77 -18.84 19.62
CA ALA A 142 20.80 -19.26 20.56
C ALA A 142 20.92 -18.32 21.78
N ASP A 143 20.64 -17.03 21.59
CA ASP A 143 20.65 -15.98 22.61
C ASP A 143 19.25 -15.44 22.93
N SER A 144 18.22 -15.91 22.20
CA SER A 144 16.80 -15.60 22.43
C SER A 144 16.41 -14.15 22.11
N ASP A 145 17.20 -13.47 21.28
CA ASP A 145 16.92 -12.11 20.82
C ASP A 145 16.03 -12.09 19.57
N THR A 146 15.94 -13.23 18.87
CA THR A 146 15.18 -13.41 17.65
C THR A 146 14.02 -14.37 17.90
N ARG A 147 12.79 -13.83 17.92
CA ARG A 147 11.59 -14.58 18.31
C ARG A 147 10.34 -14.08 17.60
N ILE A 148 9.36 -14.97 17.44
CA ILE A 148 7.99 -14.60 17.09
C ILE A 148 7.12 -14.79 18.34
N THR A 149 6.34 -13.77 18.69
CA THR A 149 5.32 -13.90 19.73
C THR A 149 3.93 -13.69 19.17
N VAL A 150 2.97 -14.33 19.82
CA VAL A 150 1.54 -14.23 19.52
C VAL A 150 0.87 -13.98 20.87
N GLU A 151 0.08 -12.91 20.96
CA GLU A 151 -0.76 -12.50 22.10
C GLU A 151 -0.04 -12.42 23.47
N GLU A 152 0.21 -11.20 23.98
CA GLU A 152 0.71 -11.03 25.36
C GLU A 152 -0.41 -10.89 26.40
N ASN A 153 -1.66 -10.68 25.97
CA ASN A 153 -2.85 -10.56 26.81
C ASN A 153 -4.06 -11.32 26.22
N TYR A 154 -5.05 -11.63 27.07
CA TYR A 154 -6.23 -12.43 26.71
C TYR A 154 -7.09 -11.88 25.56
N ASP A 155 -6.96 -10.60 25.22
CA ASP A 155 -7.75 -9.88 24.22
C ASP A 155 -6.89 -9.24 23.12
N GLU A 156 -5.58 -9.49 23.11
CA GLU A 156 -4.68 -8.88 22.16
C GLU A 156 -4.48 -9.79 20.95
N ASP A 157 -5.23 -9.55 19.87
CA ASP A 157 -5.09 -10.26 18.58
C ASP A 157 -3.83 -9.80 17.81
N THR A 158 -2.63 -9.94 18.39
CA THR A 158 -1.38 -9.43 17.80
C THR A 158 -0.31 -10.50 17.60
N ILE A 159 0.32 -10.49 16.43
CA ILE A 159 1.53 -11.27 16.11
C ILE A 159 2.70 -10.31 15.99
N ARG A 160 3.84 -10.62 16.60
CA ARG A 160 5.07 -9.80 16.62
C ARG A 160 6.28 -10.59 16.17
N PHE A 161 7.20 -9.90 15.51
CA PHE A 161 8.50 -10.40 15.08
C PHE A 161 9.58 -9.55 15.74
N PHE A 162 10.51 -10.21 16.43
CA PHE A 162 11.67 -9.61 17.07
C PHE A 162 12.95 -10.09 16.42
N VAL A 163 13.92 -9.20 16.24
CA VAL A 163 15.28 -9.48 15.74
C VAL A 163 16.25 -8.63 16.55
N ASP A 164 17.34 -9.22 17.07
CA ASP A 164 18.33 -8.52 17.93
C ASP A 164 17.68 -7.82 19.15
N GLY A 165 16.58 -8.40 19.66
CA GLY A 165 15.84 -7.88 20.81
C GLY A 165 14.81 -6.79 20.51
N ASP A 166 14.80 -6.22 19.31
CA ASP A 166 13.88 -5.15 18.90
C ASP A 166 12.62 -5.70 18.19
N GLU A 167 11.43 -5.15 18.48
CA GLU A 167 10.21 -5.42 17.70
C GLU A 167 10.39 -4.79 16.32
N VAL A 168 10.56 -5.60 15.29
CA VAL A 168 10.75 -5.12 13.91
C VAL A 168 9.47 -5.10 13.10
N MET A 169 8.50 -5.97 13.42
CA MET A 169 7.19 -6.02 12.76
C MET A 169 6.10 -6.51 13.71
N LYS A 170 4.88 -6.01 13.53
CA LYS A 170 3.68 -6.57 14.18
C LYS A 170 2.44 -6.48 13.32
N HIS A 171 1.49 -7.39 13.50
CA HIS A 171 0.15 -7.31 12.92
C HIS A 171 -0.89 -7.26 14.05
N ASP A 172 -1.66 -6.18 14.16
CA ASP A 172 -2.62 -5.93 15.26
C ASP A 172 -4.07 -6.33 14.95
N GLY A 173 -4.22 -7.31 14.06
CA GLY A 173 -5.52 -7.77 13.55
C GLY A 173 -6.11 -6.90 12.43
N LYS A 174 -5.60 -5.66 12.22
CA LYS A 174 -6.09 -4.74 11.18
C LYS A 174 -4.99 -4.20 10.27
N THR A 175 -3.82 -3.97 10.82
CA THR A 175 -2.70 -3.28 10.18
C THR A 175 -1.39 -4.00 10.48
N LEU A 176 -0.53 -4.09 9.47
CA LEU A 176 0.84 -4.56 9.58
C LEU A 176 1.74 -3.34 9.83
N HIS A 177 2.38 -3.31 10.99
CA HIS A 177 3.33 -2.27 11.40
C HIS A 177 4.75 -2.79 11.20
N PHE A 178 5.64 -1.93 10.70
CA PHE A 178 7.08 -2.14 10.64
C PHE A 178 7.72 -1.12 11.56
N SER A 179 8.55 -1.58 12.49
CA SER A 179 9.31 -0.74 13.41
C SER A 179 10.76 -0.82 12.99
N GLU A 180 11.10 -0.05 11.96
CA GLU A 180 12.47 0.08 11.46
C GLU A 180 13.10 1.33 12.06
N ALA A 181 14.36 1.23 12.48
CA ALA A 181 15.18 2.41 12.77
C ALA A 181 15.14 3.35 11.53
N ASN A 182 14.95 4.64 11.77
CA ASN A 182 14.97 5.72 10.76
C ASN A 182 13.70 5.88 9.89
N ASN A 183 12.55 5.30 10.29
CA ASN A 183 11.25 5.48 9.60
C ASN A 183 11.23 5.06 8.11
N ASN A 184 12.03 4.05 7.76
CA ASN A 184 12.01 3.45 6.42
C ASN A 184 10.99 2.30 6.33
N ILE A 185 10.58 1.94 5.11
CA ILE A 185 9.81 0.71 4.82
C ILE A 185 10.52 -0.02 3.69
N PHE A 186 11.10 -1.19 3.96
CA PHE A 186 11.78 -2.00 2.93
C PHE A 186 11.09 -3.35 2.69
N ILE A 187 10.56 -3.54 1.48
CA ILE A 187 9.88 -4.79 1.10
C ILE A 187 10.48 -5.35 -0.19
N GLY A 188 11.14 -6.51 -0.11
CA GLY A 188 11.73 -7.21 -1.25
C GLY A 188 13.18 -7.65 -0.97
N LYS A 189 13.66 -8.66 -1.71
CA LYS A 189 15.05 -9.14 -1.56
C LYS A 189 16.04 -8.00 -1.81
N ASP A 190 16.94 -7.75 -0.86
CA ASP A 190 18.01 -6.74 -0.91
C ASP A 190 17.50 -5.29 -1.09
N ALA A 191 16.22 -5.02 -0.79
CA ALA A 191 15.67 -3.66 -0.76
C ALA A 191 16.35 -2.86 0.37
N GLY A 192 16.93 -1.70 0.05
CA GLY A 192 17.60 -0.85 1.05
C GLY A 192 18.84 -1.45 1.73
N MET A 193 19.44 -2.52 1.16
CA MET A 193 20.47 -3.35 1.81
C MET A 193 21.68 -2.61 2.39
N VAL A 194 22.06 -1.46 1.84
CA VAL A 194 23.24 -0.67 2.28
C VAL A 194 22.83 0.67 2.90
N ASN A 195 21.58 0.81 3.38
CA ASN A 195 21.15 2.04 4.05
C ASN A 195 21.79 2.20 5.43
N ILE A 196 22.76 3.10 5.53
CA ILE A 196 23.53 3.37 6.75
C ILE A 196 22.85 4.46 7.60
N ASN A 197 22.51 5.61 6.98
CA ASN A 197 22.01 6.81 7.70
C ASN A 197 20.74 7.44 7.09
N GLY A 198 20.21 6.90 5.99
CA GLY A 198 19.08 7.51 5.29
C GLY A 198 17.74 7.27 5.98
N GLU A 199 16.93 8.31 6.11
CA GLU A 199 15.65 8.31 6.83
C GLU A 199 14.44 8.51 5.89
N TYR A 200 13.26 8.04 6.33
CA TYR A 200 11.97 8.29 5.66
C TYR A 200 11.85 7.81 4.20
N ASN A 201 12.47 6.68 3.86
CA ASN A 201 12.40 6.07 2.53
C ASN A 201 11.31 4.99 2.44
N THR A 202 10.56 4.97 1.34
CA THR A 202 9.61 3.88 1.01
C THR A 202 10.16 3.03 -0.13
N VAL A 203 10.48 1.76 0.11
CA VAL A 203 11.08 0.87 -0.89
C VAL A 203 10.29 -0.42 -1.03
N LEU A 204 9.88 -0.72 -2.26
CA LEU A 204 9.14 -1.94 -2.59
C LEU A 204 9.68 -2.55 -3.89
N GLY A 205 10.38 -3.67 -3.81
CA GLY A 205 10.90 -4.41 -4.96
C GLY A 205 12.32 -4.92 -4.74
N GLY A 206 12.68 -6.03 -5.38
CA GLY A 206 14.02 -6.60 -5.27
C GLY A 206 15.11 -5.64 -5.79
N ASP A 207 16.21 -5.51 -5.04
CA ASP A 207 17.34 -4.61 -5.29
C ASP A 207 16.97 -3.11 -5.37
N ALA A 208 15.75 -2.71 -5.00
CA ALA A 208 15.34 -1.30 -5.02
C ALA A 208 16.09 -0.53 -3.93
N LEU A 209 16.56 0.69 -4.27
CA LEU A 209 17.34 1.56 -3.38
C LEU A 209 18.54 0.87 -2.69
N SER A 210 19.13 -0.15 -3.32
CA SER A 210 20.14 -1.04 -2.72
C SER A 210 21.48 -0.40 -2.37
N SER A 211 21.83 0.74 -2.99
CA SER A 211 23.12 1.43 -2.76
C SER A 211 23.01 2.72 -1.94
N ASN A 212 21.85 3.01 -1.35
CA ASN A 212 21.60 4.30 -0.69
C ASN A 212 22.36 4.40 0.62
N THR A 213 23.41 5.22 0.69
CA THR A 213 24.23 5.36 1.91
C THR A 213 23.72 6.42 2.88
N ALA A 214 23.15 7.52 2.36
CA ALA A 214 22.73 8.68 3.15
C ALA A 214 21.51 9.44 2.57
N GLY A 215 20.83 8.88 1.57
CA GLY A 215 19.71 9.57 0.92
C GLY A 215 18.41 9.46 1.72
N ASP A 216 17.73 10.60 1.89
CA ASP A 216 16.48 10.73 2.64
C ASP A 216 15.27 10.97 1.74
N TYR A 217 14.08 10.64 2.24
CA TYR A 217 12.79 10.97 1.61
C TYR A 217 12.59 10.39 0.19
N ASN A 218 13.19 9.24 -0.11
CA ASN A 218 13.05 8.61 -1.42
C ASN A 218 11.91 7.58 -1.45
N ILE A 219 11.20 7.50 -2.58
CA ILE A 219 10.21 6.46 -2.87
C ILE A 219 10.74 5.61 -4.02
N ALA A 220 11.00 4.33 -3.80
CA ALA A 220 11.53 3.39 -4.79
C ALA A 220 10.63 2.15 -4.91
N ILE A 221 9.70 2.17 -5.86
CA ILE A 221 8.72 1.10 -6.07
C ILE A 221 8.97 0.43 -7.42
N GLY A 222 9.35 -0.84 -7.42
CA GLY A 222 9.69 -1.64 -8.59
C GLY A 222 11.11 -2.20 -8.49
N GLY A 223 11.33 -3.39 -9.06
CA GLY A 223 12.65 -4.03 -9.01
C GLY A 223 13.74 -3.11 -9.57
N LYS A 224 14.84 -2.95 -8.83
CA LYS A 224 15.98 -2.07 -9.17
C LYS A 224 15.63 -0.59 -9.35
N ALA A 225 14.49 -0.09 -8.87
CA ALA A 225 14.22 1.35 -8.83
C ALA A 225 15.25 2.03 -7.90
N LEU A 226 15.83 3.17 -8.33
CA LEU A 226 16.86 3.91 -7.58
C LEU A 226 18.07 3.08 -7.08
N SER A 227 18.37 1.93 -7.71
CA SER A 227 19.37 0.98 -7.20
C SER A 227 20.80 1.56 -7.07
N SER A 228 21.16 2.58 -7.86
CA SER A 228 22.46 3.26 -7.77
C SER A 228 22.46 4.54 -6.93
N ASN A 229 21.33 4.93 -6.31
CA ASN A 229 21.27 6.16 -5.52
C ASN A 229 22.17 6.02 -4.30
N THR A 230 23.05 6.98 -4.04
CA THR A 230 23.99 6.95 -2.91
C THR A 230 23.68 8.02 -1.86
N ALA A 231 23.38 9.25 -2.30
CA ALA A 231 23.09 10.40 -1.43
C ALA A 231 21.98 11.32 -1.95
N GLY A 232 21.34 10.98 -3.08
CA GLY A 232 20.25 11.80 -3.63
C GLY A 232 19.01 11.76 -2.75
N ASN A 233 18.44 12.93 -2.46
CA ASN A 233 17.28 13.09 -1.57
C ASN A 233 15.99 13.39 -2.36
N GLY A 234 14.85 12.99 -1.82
CA GLY A 234 13.54 13.41 -2.33
C GLY A 234 13.21 12.90 -3.73
N ASN A 235 13.74 11.74 -4.13
CA ASN A 235 13.45 11.15 -5.43
C ASN A 235 12.25 10.18 -5.35
N MET A 236 11.35 10.23 -6.32
CA MET A 236 10.25 9.29 -6.49
C MET A 236 10.47 8.46 -7.77
N ALA A 237 10.72 7.17 -7.63
CA ALA A 237 10.91 6.22 -8.73
C ALA A 237 9.90 5.08 -8.63
N ILE A 238 8.95 5.03 -9.56
CA ILE A 238 7.90 4.01 -9.63
C ILE A 238 8.00 3.28 -10.98
N GLY A 239 8.53 2.06 -10.97
CA GLY A 239 8.68 1.20 -12.14
C GLY A 239 9.99 0.39 -12.11
N TYR A 240 10.02 -0.73 -12.84
CA TYR A 240 11.25 -1.51 -13.00
C TYR A 240 12.38 -0.63 -13.57
N LYS A 241 13.49 -0.51 -12.82
CA LYS A 241 14.66 0.33 -13.18
C LYS A 241 14.36 1.82 -13.41
N ALA A 242 13.30 2.39 -12.82
CA ALA A 242 13.12 3.84 -12.80
C ALA A 242 14.28 4.51 -12.02
N LEU A 243 14.85 5.58 -12.57
CA LEU A 243 16.04 6.29 -12.03
C LEU A 243 17.21 5.36 -11.65
N TYR A 244 17.40 4.28 -12.40
CA TYR A 244 18.37 3.22 -12.04
C TYR A 244 19.80 3.73 -11.86
N LYS A 245 20.25 4.69 -12.67
CA LYS A 245 21.61 5.28 -12.61
C LYS A 245 21.71 6.56 -11.79
N ASN A 246 20.65 7.03 -11.14
CA ASN A 246 20.75 8.22 -10.31
C ASN A 246 21.68 7.93 -9.14
N THR A 247 22.74 8.71 -8.97
CA THR A 247 23.70 8.55 -7.87
C THR A 247 23.54 9.63 -6.81
N ASN A 248 23.40 10.88 -7.24
CA ASN A 248 23.36 12.07 -6.37
C ASN A 248 22.22 13.04 -6.70
N GLY A 249 21.50 12.84 -7.81
CA GLY A 249 20.45 13.76 -8.22
C GLY A 249 19.32 13.79 -7.19
N PHE A 250 18.76 14.97 -6.93
CA PHE A 250 17.72 15.19 -5.94
C PHE A 250 16.41 15.69 -6.57
N GLY A 251 15.29 15.41 -5.90
CA GLY A 251 13.98 15.94 -6.29
C GLY A 251 13.42 15.41 -7.61
N ASN A 252 13.89 14.27 -8.12
CA ASN A 252 13.42 13.72 -9.38
C ASN A 252 12.15 12.87 -9.20
N THR A 253 11.18 13.01 -10.11
CA THR A 253 10.01 12.12 -10.19
C THR A 253 10.06 11.31 -11.48
N ALA A 254 10.08 9.99 -11.38
CA ALA A 254 10.09 9.05 -12.48
C ALA A 254 9.01 7.98 -12.30
N ILE A 255 8.00 7.97 -13.17
CA ILE A 255 6.87 7.06 -13.11
C ILE A 255 6.79 6.29 -14.43
N GLY A 256 7.25 5.05 -14.42
CA GLY A 256 7.24 4.14 -15.56
C GLY A 256 8.49 3.25 -15.59
N PRO A 257 8.43 2.06 -16.22
CA PRO A 257 9.61 1.23 -16.39
C PRO A 257 10.71 1.98 -17.14
N GLN A 258 11.92 2.01 -16.55
CA GLN A 258 13.10 2.69 -17.10
C GLN A 258 12.93 4.20 -17.35
N ALA A 259 11.95 4.87 -16.73
CA ALA A 259 11.87 6.32 -16.74
C ALA A 259 13.12 6.94 -16.06
N GLY A 260 13.75 7.93 -16.70
CA GLY A 260 14.97 8.57 -16.22
C GLY A 260 16.16 7.62 -16.04
N TYR A 261 16.24 6.52 -16.79
CA TYR A 261 17.19 5.42 -16.54
C TYR A 261 18.66 5.85 -16.45
N LEU A 262 19.13 6.75 -17.32
CA LEU A 262 20.51 7.26 -17.35
C LEU A 262 20.70 8.58 -16.60
N ASN A 263 19.67 9.12 -15.93
CA ASN A 263 19.85 10.31 -15.13
C ASN A 263 20.79 9.99 -13.96
N THR A 264 22.00 10.57 -13.96
CA THR A 264 23.06 10.27 -12.98
C THR A 264 23.14 11.31 -11.87
N SER A 265 23.06 12.60 -12.21
CA SER A 265 23.15 13.71 -11.27
C SER A 265 22.15 14.83 -11.56
N GLY A 266 21.25 14.66 -12.53
CA GLY A 266 20.29 15.68 -12.90
C GLY A 266 19.21 15.83 -11.84
N ASP A 267 18.85 17.06 -11.52
CA ASP A 267 17.98 17.43 -10.40
C ASP A 267 16.60 17.91 -10.85
N ASN A 268 15.58 17.71 -10.00
CA ASN A 268 14.24 18.27 -10.16
C ASN A 268 13.56 17.94 -11.50
N ASN A 269 13.86 16.76 -12.08
CA ASN A 269 13.24 16.31 -13.32
C ASN A 269 11.91 15.58 -13.09
N ILE A 270 11.02 15.61 -14.07
CA ILE A 270 9.78 14.84 -14.10
C ILE A 270 9.73 13.97 -15.36
N PHE A 271 9.76 12.65 -15.19
CA PHE A 271 9.70 11.65 -16.25
C PHE A 271 8.47 10.76 -16.07
N ILE A 272 7.49 10.83 -16.97
CA ILE A 272 6.23 10.08 -16.86
C ILE A 272 6.02 9.23 -18.12
N GLY A 273 6.03 7.92 -17.89
CA GLY A 273 5.78 6.84 -18.83
C GLY A 273 7.01 5.97 -19.09
N LYS A 274 6.82 4.87 -19.85
CA LYS A 274 7.88 3.89 -20.12
C LYS A 274 9.05 4.59 -20.83
N MET A 275 10.27 4.45 -20.30
CA MET A 275 11.50 5.01 -20.88
C MET A 275 11.51 6.55 -21.04
N ALA A 276 10.54 7.28 -20.47
CA ALA A 276 10.51 8.74 -20.53
C ALA A 276 11.83 9.32 -19.99
N GLY A 277 12.48 10.21 -20.76
CA GLY A 277 13.76 10.80 -20.38
C GLY A 277 14.89 9.78 -20.20
N TYR A 278 14.84 8.62 -20.87
CA TYR A 278 15.82 7.53 -20.71
C TYR A 278 17.29 8.00 -20.79
N HIS A 279 17.57 8.96 -21.67
CA HIS A 279 18.90 9.52 -21.92
C HIS A 279 19.12 10.90 -21.27
N GLU A 280 18.15 11.41 -20.51
CA GLU A 280 18.25 12.74 -19.91
C GLU A 280 19.21 12.74 -18.72
N THR A 281 20.09 13.73 -18.68
CA THR A 281 21.09 13.91 -17.62
C THR A 281 21.14 15.33 -17.06
N GLY A 282 20.39 16.26 -17.64
CA GLY A 282 20.28 17.63 -17.16
C GLY A 282 19.24 17.83 -16.07
N ASP A 283 19.09 19.07 -15.64
CA ASP A 283 18.19 19.46 -14.57
C ASP A 283 16.86 20.00 -15.10
N LYS A 284 15.82 19.87 -14.28
CA LYS A 284 14.54 20.58 -14.41
C LYS A 284 13.88 20.39 -15.77
N LYS A 285 13.91 19.15 -16.26
CA LYS A 285 13.25 18.71 -17.48
C LYS A 285 11.92 18.04 -17.17
N LEU A 286 10.99 18.17 -18.10
CA LEU A 286 9.72 17.45 -18.11
C LEU A 286 9.67 16.57 -19.36
N TYR A 287 9.42 15.28 -19.19
CA TYR A 287 9.07 14.35 -20.26
C TYR A 287 7.79 13.60 -19.88
N ILE A 288 6.77 13.67 -20.73
CA ILE A 288 5.58 12.82 -20.63
C ILE A 288 5.43 12.08 -21.96
N GLU A 289 5.81 10.80 -21.99
CA GLU A 289 5.93 9.99 -23.21
C GLU A 289 6.10 8.49 -22.88
N ASN A 290 6.18 7.56 -23.85
CA ASN A 290 6.22 6.09 -23.56
C ASN A 290 7.34 5.30 -24.29
N SER A 291 8.33 6.00 -24.80
CA SER A 291 9.49 5.57 -25.57
C SER A 291 10.76 6.20 -24.99
N SER A 292 11.87 6.24 -25.74
CA SER A 292 13.11 6.93 -25.35
C SER A 292 13.29 8.21 -26.18
N ALA A 293 12.24 9.04 -26.22
CA ALA A 293 12.17 10.19 -27.09
C ALA A 293 13.14 11.30 -26.67
N THR A 294 13.58 12.08 -27.67
CA THR A 294 14.35 13.31 -27.47
C THR A 294 13.42 14.49 -27.21
N PRO A 295 13.92 15.68 -26.79
CA PRO A 295 13.11 16.89 -26.64
C PRO A 295 12.21 17.21 -27.84
N ASP A 296 12.68 16.94 -29.06
CA ASP A 296 11.96 17.25 -30.31
C ASP A 296 10.88 16.23 -30.66
N SER A 297 10.87 15.06 -30.01
CA SER A 297 9.98 13.95 -30.35
C SER A 297 9.13 13.44 -29.18
N ALA A 298 9.39 13.90 -27.96
CA ALA A 298 8.60 13.54 -26.79
C ALA A 298 7.19 14.12 -26.90
N LEU A 299 6.15 13.36 -26.57
CA LEU A 299 4.75 13.82 -26.69
C LEU A 299 4.53 15.18 -26.01
N ILE A 300 5.04 15.32 -24.78
CA ILE A 300 5.19 16.60 -24.10
C ILE A 300 6.62 16.68 -23.57
N TYR A 301 7.29 17.79 -23.86
CA TYR A 301 8.61 18.15 -23.35
C TYR A 301 8.53 19.49 -22.63
N GLY A 302 9.35 19.71 -21.61
CA GLY A 302 9.48 21.02 -20.98
C GLY A 302 10.79 21.25 -20.26
N GLU A 303 11.07 22.51 -19.99
CA GLU A 303 12.21 22.98 -19.21
C GLU A 303 11.71 24.02 -18.22
N PHE A 304 11.75 23.71 -16.92
CA PHE A 304 11.21 24.61 -15.90
C PHE A 304 12.03 25.90 -15.76
N ASP A 305 13.34 25.85 -15.99
CA ASP A 305 14.21 27.03 -15.89
C ASP A 305 14.06 28.02 -17.06
N ASN A 306 13.56 27.55 -18.20
CA ASN A 306 13.38 28.37 -19.39
C ASN A 306 11.91 28.73 -19.65
N ASP A 307 11.02 28.43 -18.69
CA ASP A 307 9.57 28.55 -18.85
C ASP A 307 9.05 27.92 -20.16
N LEU A 308 9.66 26.81 -20.57
CA LEU A 308 9.40 26.17 -21.85
C LEU A 308 8.50 24.94 -21.67
N LEU A 309 7.42 24.90 -22.44
CA LEU A 309 6.57 23.72 -22.60
C LEU A 309 6.29 23.50 -24.09
N VAL A 310 6.61 22.31 -24.58
CA VAL A 310 6.50 21.90 -25.98
C VAL A 310 5.55 20.71 -26.09
N PHE A 311 4.60 20.81 -27.02
CA PHE A 311 3.71 19.72 -27.40
C PHE A 311 4.11 19.23 -28.79
N ASN A 312 4.82 18.09 -28.89
CA ASN A 312 5.20 17.50 -30.19
C ASN A 312 4.08 16.64 -30.79
N ALA A 313 2.83 17.03 -30.54
CA ALA A 313 1.63 16.37 -31.03
C ALA A 313 0.59 17.37 -31.53
N LYS A 314 -0.36 16.86 -32.29
CA LYS A 314 -1.51 17.64 -32.75
C LYS A 314 -2.44 17.93 -31.56
N VAL A 315 -2.68 19.22 -31.28
CA VAL A 315 -3.54 19.66 -30.18
C VAL A 315 -4.96 19.90 -30.67
N GLY A 316 -5.91 19.11 -30.20
CA GLY A 316 -7.34 19.23 -30.54
C GLY A 316 -8.09 20.17 -29.62
N ILE A 317 -8.29 21.43 -30.02
CA ILE A 317 -9.15 22.38 -29.30
C ILE A 317 -10.58 22.26 -29.86
N GLY A 318 -11.49 21.68 -29.09
CA GLY A 318 -12.89 21.47 -29.51
C GLY A 318 -13.09 20.38 -30.57
N THR A 319 -12.04 19.62 -30.91
CA THR A 319 -12.07 18.49 -31.86
C THR A 319 -11.15 17.37 -31.40
N LYS A 320 -11.51 16.11 -31.68
CA LYS A 320 -10.64 14.93 -31.47
C LYS A 320 -9.75 14.62 -32.69
N VAL A 321 -9.99 15.29 -33.81
CA VAL A 321 -9.23 15.12 -35.06
C VAL A 321 -8.67 16.49 -35.46
N PRO A 322 -7.67 17.00 -34.73
CA PRO A 322 -6.97 18.21 -35.15
C PRO A 322 -6.34 18.02 -36.53
N GLY A 323 -6.35 19.10 -37.31
CA GLY A 323 -5.71 19.13 -38.63
C GLY A 323 -4.20 18.88 -38.54
N SER A 324 -3.53 18.77 -39.69
CA SER A 324 -2.12 18.40 -39.76
C SER A 324 -1.12 19.43 -39.19
N ASN A 325 -1.58 20.59 -38.73
CA ASN A 325 -0.72 21.68 -38.27
C ASN A 325 -0.62 21.70 -36.74
N ASN A 326 0.59 21.95 -36.22
CA ASN A 326 0.82 22.15 -34.80
C ASN A 326 0.31 23.54 -34.36
N LEU A 327 -0.10 23.65 -33.09
CA LEU A 327 -0.43 24.93 -32.47
C LEU A 327 0.88 25.66 -32.11
N ASN A 328 1.18 26.77 -32.80
CA ASN A 328 2.37 27.58 -32.52
C ASN A 328 1.96 28.94 -31.92
N VAL A 329 2.48 29.28 -30.73
CA VAL A 329 2.32 30.60 -30.09
C VAL A 329 3.72 31.22 -29.95
N TYR A 330 4.03 32.24 -30.75
CA TYR A 330 5.34 32.89 -30.74
C TYR A 330 5.31 34.25 -30.01
N ARG A 331 6.43 34.60 -29.36
CA ARG A 331 6.80 35.98 -28.98
C ARG A 331 7.87 36.47 -29.95
N GLY A 332 7.48 37.12 -31.03
CA GLY A 332 8.43 37.70 -31.99
C GLY A 332 8.73 39.16 -31.63
N SER A 333 10.01 39.52 -31.55
CA SER A 333 10.49 40.92 -31.48
C SER A 333 10.41 41.67 -32.83
N GLY A 334 9.51 41.25 -33.71
CA GLY A 334 9.21 41.88 -34.98
C GLY A 334 7.72 41.79 -35.27
N ASP A 335 7.17 42.87 -35.84
CA ASP A 335 5.78 43.10 -36.28
C ASP A 335 4.64 43.12 -35.24
N VAL A 336 4.85 42.72 -33.99
CA VAL A 336 3.78 42.73 -32.94
C VAL A 336 4.10 43.53 -31.66
N GLY A 337 5.20 44.29 -31.67
CA GLY A 337 5.68 45.05 -30.52
C GLY A 337 6.31 44.16 -29.45
N ALA A 338 7.38 44.64 -28.81
CA ALA A 338 8.11 43.89 -27.80
C ALA A 338 7.17 43.41 -26.67
N GLY A 339 7.14 42.10 -26.42
CA GLY A 339 6.47 41.51 -25.25
C GLY A 339 5.02 41.04 -25.41
N LYS A 340 4.45 40.95 -26.63
CA LYS A 340 3.07 40.47 -26.86
C LYS A 340 3.02 39.11 -27.55
N SER A 341 2.08 38.25 -27.14
CA SER A 341 1.84 36.91 -27.70
C SER A 341 0.55 36.90 -28.54
N SER A 342 0.56 36.26 -29.70
CA SER A 342 -0.64 36.05 -30.54
C SER A 342 -0.74 34.59 -31.00
N ILE A 343 -1.98 34.08 -31.08
CA ILE A 343 -2.29 32.73 -31.59
C ILE A 343 -2.45 32.84 -33.10
N TYR A 344 -1.51 32.28 -33.87
CA TYR A 344 -1.60 32.24 -35.33
C TYR A 344 -2.01 30.85 -35.81
N GLY A 345 -3.08 30.78 -36.60
CA GLY A 345 -3.37 29.62 -37.45
C GLY A 345 -2.66 29.75 -38.79
N TYR A 346 -1.88 28.75 -39.20
CA TYR A 346 -1.26 28.71 -40.53
C TYR A 346 -2.20 28.05 -41.56
N ARG A 347 -2.41 28.69 -42.71
CA ARG A 347 -3.11 28.11 -43.88
C ARG A 347 -2.07 27.74 -44.94
N SER A 348 -1.85 26.44 -45.16
CA SER A 348 -1.06 25.95 -46.30
C SER A 348 -1.99 25.82 -47.52
N GLY A 349 -1.61 26.39 -48.68
CA GLY A 349 -2.41 26.38 -49.91
C GLY A 349 -1.76 25.56 -51.02
N ILE A 350 -2.59 25.02 -51.92
CA ILE A 350 -2.25 24.88 -53.34
C ILE A 350 -3.01 26.01 -54.05
N TYR A 351 -2.27 26.93 -54.65
CA TYR A 351 -2.81 27.98 -55.51
C TYR A 351 -3.31 27.36 -56.81
N ASN A 352 -4.55 27.66 -57.18
CA ASN A 352 -4.99 27.73 -58.58
C ASN A 352 -6.27 28.58 -58.62
N TYR A 353 -6.11 29.89 -58.77
CA TYR A 353 -7.14 30.71 -59.41
C TYR A 353 -6.45 31.84 -60.17
N SER A 354 -6.41 31.68 -61.49
CA SER A 354 -6.01 32.70 -62.45
C SER A 354 -7.16 33.68 -62.63
N ASP A 355 -7.03 34.89 -62.08
CA ASP A 355 -7.77 36.04 -62.57
C ASP A 355 -6.77 36.95 -63.31
N THR A 356 -6.82 36.91 -64.64
CA THR A 356 -5.91 37.62 -65.54
C THR A 356 -6.38 39.05 -65.85
N SER A 357 -7.20 39.68 -65.00
CA SER A 357 -7.80 40.97 -65.38
C SER A 357 -8.23 41.86 -64.21
N ALA A 358 -7.34 42.08 -63.23
CA ALA A 358 -7.20 43.32 -62.45
C ALA A 358 -6.15 43.09 -61.36
N GLY A 359 -5.26 44.05 -61.12
CA GLY A 359 -4.23 43.97 -60.08
C GLY A 359 -4.77 44.06 -58.64
N GLY A 360 -5.73 43.22 -58.27
CA GLY A 360 -6.33 43.14 -56.94
C GLY A 360 -6.44 41.69 -56.47
N SER A 361 -5.82 41.40 -55.33
CA SER A 361 -5.82 40.07 -54.72
C SER A 361 -7.22 39.69 -54.22
N SER A 362 -7.88 38.77 -54.91
CA SER A 362 -9.17 38.20 -54.51
C SER A 362 -9.05 37.31 -53.26
N TRP A 363 -9.88 37.58 -52.24
CA TRP A 363 -9.98 36.75 -51.02
C TRP A 363 -11.17 35.80 -51.13
N SER A 364 -10.93 34.48 -51.10
CA SER A 364 -11.97 33.46 -51.12
C SER A 364 -12.64 33.27 -49.76
N LYS A 365 -13.97 33.37 -49.77
CA LYS A 365 -14.95 33.04 -48.74
C LYS A 365 -14.78 31.60 -48.19
N TYR A 366 -15.24 31.39 -46.96
CA TYR A 366 -15.42 30.12 -46.19
C TYR A 366 -14.34 29.78 -45.14
N GLY A 367 -14.76 29.88 -43.86
CA GLY A 367 -14.15 29.19 -42.71
C GLY A 367 -13.78 30.09 -41.53
N ILE A 368 -14.73 30.28 -40.60
CA ILE A 368 -14.62 30.76 -39.20
C ILE A 368 -13.37 31.59 -38.86
N ASP A 369 -13.54 32.92 -38.90
CA ASP A 369 -12.54 33.93 -38.53
C ASP A 369 -12.70 34.27 -37.04
N ALA A 370 -12.12 33.46 -36.17
CA ALA A 370 -11.84 33.84 -34.78
C ALA A 370 -10.32 33.93 -34.55
N ALA A 371 -9.61 34.53 -35.51
CA ALA A 371 -8.36 35.18 -35.19
C ALA A 371 -8.72 36.54 -34.60
N ILE A 372 -8.61 36.69 -33.27
CA ILE A 372 -8.36 38.02 -32.69
C ILE A 372 -6.99 38.44 -33.26
N LYS A 373 -6.99 39.10 -34.42
CA LYS A 373 -5.79 39.71 -35.00
C LYS A 373 -5.51 40.97 -34.21
N GLY A 374 -4.46 40.92 -33.39
CA GLY A 374 -3.91 42.10 -32.76
C GLY A 374 -3.31 43.05 -33.81
N TYR A 375 -3.71 44.32 -33.70
CA TYR A 375 -2.98 45.58 -33.92
C TYR A 375 -2.02 45.74 -35.11
N SER A 376 -2.29 46.75 -35.94
CA SER A 376 -1.32 47.35 -36.88
C SER A 376 -0.90 48.74 -36.36
N TYR A 377 0.41 48.99 -36.27
CA TYR A 377 0.97 50.26 -35.82
C TYR A 377 1.30 51.16 -37.01
N TRP A 378 0.28 51.82 -37.57
CA TRP A 378 0.46 53.01 -38.41
C TRP A 378 -0.39 54.14 -37.84
N GLY A 379 0.24 54.97 -37.00
CA GLY A 379 -0.30 56.22 -36.45
C GLY A 379 -1.45 56.05 -35.44
N ASN A 380 -1.12 56.03 -34.14
CA ASN A 380 -2.02 56.30 -32.99
C ASN A 380 -3.53 55.93 -33.14
N ARG A 381 -3.86 54.73 -33.63
CA ARG A 381 -5.26 54.29 -33.78
C ARG A 381 -5.42 52.84 -33.32
N PHE A 382 -6.37 52.61 -32.42
CA PHE A 382 -6.81 51.29 -31.98
C PHE A 382 -7.94 50.82 -32.91
N THR A 383 -7.85 49.63 -33.48
CA THR A 383 -8.97 49.03 -34.23
C THR A 383 -9.04 47.55 -33.91
N ALA A 384 -10.06 47.16 -33.14
CA ALA A 384 -10.49 45.77 -33.03
C ALA A 384 -11.65 45.59 -34.02
N GLY A 385 -11.39 44.94 -35.16
CA GLY A 385 -12.43 44.57 -36.11
C GLY A 385 -13.02 43.21 -35.71
N VAL A 386 -14.31 43.18 -35.40
CA VAL A 386 -15.08 41.94 -35.29
C VAL A 386 -15.44 41.50 -36.71
N ALA A 387 -14.93 40.35 -37.17
CA ALA A 387 -15.40 39.73 -38.40
C ALA A 387 -16.81 39.17 -38.17
N GLY A 388 -17.83 39.76 -38.79
CA GLY A 388 -19.21 39.26 -38.71
C GLY A 388 -20.32 40.29 -38.81
N TYR A 389 -20.03 41.58 -38.63
CA TYR A 389 -20.99 42.63 -38.97
C TYR A 389 -20.61 43.30 -40.29
N SER A 390 -21.24 42.82 -41.35
CA SER A 390 -21.53 43.61 -42.53
C SER A 390 -22.47 44.75 -42.14
N TYR A 391 -21.95 45.97 -42.04
CA TYR A 391 -22.67 47.14 -42.55
C TYR A 391 -22.03 47.38 -43.92
N LEU A 392 -22.72 47.19 -45.05
CA LEU A 392 -23.88 47.97 -45.44
C LEU A 392 -24.69 47.25 -46.54
N ASP A 393 -25.96 47.00 -46.27
CA ASP A 393 -26.97 46.85 -47.31
C ASP A 393 -27.21 48.23 -47.91
N TYR A 394 -27.12 48.35 -49.24
CA TYR A 394 -27.23 49.63 -49.93
C TYR A 394 -28.71 50.04 -49.93
N GLN A 395 -29.12 50.80 -48.92
CA GLN A 395 -30.09 51.91 -48.93
C GLN A 395 -30.44 52.23 -47.46
N LEU A 396 -30.07 53.43 -46.99
CA LEU A 396 -30.47 54.05 -45.70
C LEU A 396 -29.77 53.62 -44.38
N SER A 397 -28.46 53.38 -44.35
CA SER A 397 -27.73 53.48 -43.06
C SER A 397 -26.27 53.90 -43.21
N ALA A 398 -25.82 54.82 -42.37
CA ALA A 398 -24.49 55.43 -42.44
C ALA A 398 -23.39 54.42 -42.06
N ALA A 399 -22.36 54.30 -42.91
CA ALA A 399 -21.10 53.66 -42.53
C ALA A 399 -20.44 54.51 -41.46
N VAL A 400 -20.08 53.91 -40.32
CA VAL A 400 -19.14 54.56 -39.39
C VAL A 400 -17.75 54.46 -40.02
N VAL A 401 -17.34 55.52 -40.72
CA VAL A 401 -15.97 55.67 -41.22
C VAL A 401 -15.20 56.54 -40.23
N GLY A 402 -14.76 55.91 -39.14
CA GLY A 402 -13.79 56.49 -38.20
C GLY A 402 -14.27 57.68 -37.36
N SER A 403 -13.84 57.71 -36.10
CA SER A 403 -13.75 58.95 -35.33
C SER A 403 -12.35 59.54 -35.51
N ASP A 404 -12.25 60.86 -35.69
CA ASP A 404 -11.06 61.59 -35.28
C ASP A 404 -11.19 61.97 -33.79
N ASN A 405 -10.10 62.43 -33.18
CA ASN A 405 -10.02 62.78 -31.75
C ASN A 405 -10.92 63.97 -31.33
N SER A 406 -11.88 64.38 -32.17
CA SER A 406 -12.82 65.48 -31.94
C SER A 406 -14.29 65.03 -31.93
N GLY A 407 -14.59 63.73 -32.08
CA GLY A 407 -15.93 63.18 -31.80
C GLY A 407 -17.02 63.45 -32.84
N TYR A 408 -16.68 63.86 -34.08
CA TYR A 408 -17.67 64.06 -35.15
C TYR A 408 -17.53 63.02 -36.27
N ILE A 409 -18.66 62.48 -36.73
CA ILE A 409 -18.77 61.48 -37.80
C ILE A 409 -18.93 62.20 -39.15
N LYS A 410 -18.10 61.88 -40.15
CA LYS A 410 -18.26 62.36 -41.54
C LYS A 410 -18.52 61.19 -42.49
N GLY A 411 -19.61 61.28 -43.26
CA GLY A 411 -19.89 60.38 -44.38
C GLY A 411 -19.67 61.09 -45.71
N GLN A 412 -19.03 60.44 -46.67
CA GLN A 412 -18.82 60.96 -48.02
C GLN A 412 -19.66 60.14 -49.02
N ALA A 413 -20.57 60.80 -49.74
CA ALA A 413 -21.29 60.18 -50.86
C ALA A 413 -20.48 60.34 -52.16
N SER A 414 -20.71 59.44 -53.12
CA SER A 414 -19.98 59.29 -54.38
C SER A 414 -20.08 60.47 -55.37
N ASN A 415 -20.70 61.58 -54.97
CA ASN A 415 -20.80 62.82 -55.74
C ASN A 415 -20.00 64.01 -55.13
N GLY A 416 -19.10 63.76 -54.17
CA GLY A 416 -18.06 64.72 -53.79
C GLY A 416 -18.50 65.84 -52.82
N LEU A 417 -19.71 65.80 -52.26
CA LEU A 417 -20.14 66.70 -51.19
C LEU A 417 -19.92 66.04 -49.82
N ILE A 418 -19.16 66.72 -48.94
CA ILE A 418 -18.89 66.29 -47.56
C ILE A 418 -19.86 67.03 -46.63
N TRP A 419 -20.73 66.30 -45.92
CA TRP A 419 -21.51 66.87 -44.83
C TRP A 419 -21.07 66.27 -43.50
N ALA A 420 -20.86 67.13 -42.49
CA ALA A 420 -20.59 66.72 -41.12
C ALA A 420 -21.94 66.60 -40.39
N VAL A 421 -22.22 65.44 -39.78
CA VAL A 421 -23.36 65.28 -38.89
C VAL A 421 -22.88 65.62 -37.47
N ALA A 422 -23.26 66.80 -36.99
CA ALA A 422 -23.15 67.15 -35.58
C ALA A 422 -24.36 66.59 -34.83
N ILE A 423 -24.15 65.59 -33.98
CA ILE A 423 -25.14 65.23 -32.95
C ILE A 423 -24.70 65.92 -31.67
N GLY A 424 -25.27 67.10 -31.45
CA GLY A 424 -25.12 67.93 -30.25
C GLY A 424 -26.44 68.67 -30.03
N ILE A 425 -26.95 68.56 -28.81
CA ILE A 425 -28.28 69.00 -28.38
C ILE A 425 -28.28 70.54 -28.28
N GLU A 426 -29.36 71.13 -28.77
CA GLU A 426 -29.84 72.52 -28.55
C GLU A 426 -29.14 73.72 -29.21
N GLN A 427 -29.94 74.32 -30.11
CA GLN A 427 -30.15 75.75 -30.41
C GLN A 427 -29.68 76.27 -31.78
N GLU A 428 -30.71 76.63 -32.56
CA GLU A 428 -30.76 77.63 -33.63
C GLU A 428 -30.25 77.26 -35.05
N THR A 429 -31.23 76.86 -35.85
CA THR A 429 -31.51 77.07 -37.29
C THR A 429 -30.63 78.10 -38.06
N ILE A 430 -30.48 77.86 -39.38
CA ILE A 430 -30.35 78.81 -40.54
C ILE A 430 -28.95 78.83 -41.24
N PHE A 431 -28.69 78.86 -42.58
CA PHE A 431 -29.40 78.90 -43.90
C PHE A 431 -28.53 78.16 -44.96
N ILE A 432 -29.14 77.83 -46.12
CA ILE A 432 -28.59 77.16 -47.32
C ILE A 432 -27.97 78.19 -48.30
N THR A 433 -26.95 77.78 -49.07
CA THR A 433 -26.93 77.97 -50.55
C THR A 433 -26.57 76.66 -51.22
#